data_AF-A0A5C5XQ71-F1
#
_entry.id   AF-A0A5C5XQ71-F1
#
_cell.length_a   1.000
_cell.length_b   1.000
_cell.length_c   1.000
_cell.angle_alpha   90.00
_cell.angle_beta   90.00
_cell.angle_gamma   90.00
#
_symmetry.space_group_name_H-M   'P 1'
#
loop_
_entity.id
_entity.type
_entity.pdbx_description
1 polymer ?
#
loop_
_entity_poly.entity_id
_entity_poly.type
_entity_poly.pdbx_seq_one_letter_code
_entity_poly.pdbx_strand_id
1 'polypeptide(L)'
;METLSQSSRFVFWCTAPFLIAFMVLFPFLMQSSEPSGWMVVVGCQVFAMFVLLGLYDSKRFWWCWRAVGAMVFLAYVAYLIYAIAQGRWVRGPATVLKAMLGLLAFGVPGIIYAIRGSSTLHDNAEIGDPYEDPFDTES
;
A
#
# COMPACT_ATOMS: atom_id res chain seq x y z
N MET A 1 -19.79 0.85 -21.47
CA MET A 1 -19.38 0.30 -20.15
C MET A 1 -18.43 1.30 -19.49
N GLU A 2 -18.93 2.34 -18.82
CA GLU A 2 -18.09 3.44 -18.26
C GLU A 2 -18.18 3.62 -16.74
N THR A 3 -18.94 2.79 -16.02
CA THR A 3 -19.26 3.03 -14.59
C THR A 3 -18.18 2.55 -13.60
N LEU A 4 -17.20 1.75 -14.02
CA LEU A 4 -16.18 1.20 -13.10
C LEU A 4 -15.07 2.21 -12.73
N SER A 5 -14.79 3.21 -13.58
CA SER A 5 -13.71 4.19 -13.31
C SER A 5 -14.15 5.31 -12.34
N GLN A 6 -15.45 5.56 -12.24
CA GLN A 6 -15.99 6.65 -11.43
C GLN A 6 -15.94 6.32 -9.93
N SER A 7 -16.13 5.04 -9.58
CA SER A 7 -16.09 4.55 -8.19
C SER A 7 -14.71 4.74 -7.54
N SER A 8 -13.61 4.51 -8.26
CA SER A 8 -12.26 4.65 -7.68
C SER A 8 -11.89 6.11 -7.37
N ARG A 9 -12.31 7.05 -8.22
CA ARG A 9 -12.09 8.49 -8.01
C ARG A 9 -12.85 9.00 -6.80
N PHE A 10 -14.06 8.48 -6.54
CA PHE A 10 -14.83 8.85 -5.37
C PHE A 10 -14.11 8.46 -4.06
N VAL A 11 -13.59 7.22 -3.99
CA VAL A 11 -12.81 6.76 -2.82
C VAL A 11 -11.58 7.65 -2.59
N PHE A 12 -10.90 8.06 -3.66
CA PHE A 12 -9.79 9.01 -3.58
C PHE A 12 -10.21 10.33 -2.95
N TRP A 13 -11.25 10.97 -3.48
CA TRP A 13 -11.71 12.27 -2.99
C TRP A 13 -12.24 12.22 -1.55
N CYS A 14 -12.83 11.10 -1.14
CA CYS A 14 -13.22 10.93 0.26
C CYS A 14 -12.02 10.70 1.18
N THR A 15 -10.99 9.97 0.75
CA THR A 15 -9.87 9.54 1.64
C THR A 15 -8.72 10.55 1.68
N ALA A 16 -8.44 11.22 0.56
CA ALA A 16 -7.37 12.20 0.42
C ALA A 16 -7.40 13.33 1.48
N PRO A 17 -8.54 14.01 1.77
CA PRO A 17 -8.55 15.07 2.78
C PRO A 17 -8.21 14.55 4.18
N PHE A 18 -8.63 13.33 4.54
CA PHE A 18 -8.26 12.72 5.82
C PHE A 18 -6.78 12.37 5.88
N LEU A 19 -6.19 11.86 4.78
CA LEU A 19 -4.75 11.57 4.73
C LEU A 19 -3.91 12.85 4.82
N ILE A 20 -4.32 13.92 4.11
CA ILE A 20 -3.64 15.22 4.18
C ILE A 20 -3.77 15.81 5.59
N ALA A 21 -4.98 15.80 6.16
CA ALA A 21 -5.21 16.25 7.53
C ALA A 21 -4.37 15.44 8.53
N PHE A 22 -4.27 14.11 8.36
CA PHE A 22 -3.41 13.26 9.17
C PHE A 22 -1.93 13.66 9.02
N MET A 23 -1.41 13.84 7.80
CA MET A 23 -0.03 14.25 7.59
C MET A 23 0.31 15.58 8.26
N VAL A 24 -0.61 16.54 8.22
CA VAL A 24 -0.41 17.85 8.82
C VAL A 24 -0.58 17.78 10.34
N LEU A 25 -1.65 17.17 10.86
CA LEU A 25 -1.98 17.18 12.29
C LEU A 25 -1.12 16.24 13.12
N PHE A 26 -0.74 15.07 12.58
CA PHE A 26 0.01 14.05 13.32
C PHE A 26 1.32 14.55 13.93
N PRO A 27 2.21 15.27 13.22
CA PRO A 27 3.44 15.80 13.83
C PRO A 27 3.17 16.85 14.93
N PHE A 28 2.06 17.60 14.85
CA PHE A 28 1.71 18.56 15.90
C PHE A 28 1.18 17.86 17.16
N LEU A 29 0.46 16.75 17.01
CA LEU A 29 -0.05 15.96 18.13
C LEU A 29 1.06 15.15 18.80
N MET A 30 2.01 14.66 18.00
CA MET A 30 3.13 13.85 18.47
C MET A 30 4.32 14.74 18.88
N GLN A 31 4.16 15.54 19.93
CA GLN A 31 5.28 16.28 20.54
C GLN A 31 6.17 15.33 21.34
N SER A 32 6.94 14.50 20.65
CA SER A 32 7.96 13.67 21.29
C SER A 32 9.28 14.43 21.36
N SER A 33 9.86 14.51 22.56
CA SER A 33 11.23 14.98 22.75
C SER A 33 12.28 13.94 22.36
N GLU A 34 11.87 12.67 22.20
CA GLU A 34 12.78 11.58 21.90
C GLU A 34 13.02 11.45 20.38
N PRO A 35 14.27 11.20 19.95
CA PRO A 35 14.59 11.01 18.52
C PRO A 35 13.91 9.78 17.91
N SER A 36 13.64 8.76 18.73
CA SER A 36 12.84 7.58 18.36
C SER A 36 11.42 7.96 17.93
N GLY A 37 10.79 8.92 18.62
CA GLY A 37 9.46 9.42 18.29
C GLY A 37 9.41 10.09 16.92
N TRP A 38 10.41 10.90 16.59
CA TRP A 38 10.52 11.53 15.28
C TRP A 38 10.66 10.53 14.15
N MET A 39 11.42 9.44 14.34
CA MET A 39 11.51 8.37 13.34
C MET A 39 10.14 7.73 13.05
N VAL A 40 9.32 7.52 14.08
CA VAL A 40 7.96 6.98 13.92
C VAL A 40 7.07 7.97 13.16
N VAL A 41 7.13 9.26 13.51
CA VAL A 41 6.34 10.30 12.83
C VAL A 41 6.69 10.39 11.34
N VAL A 42 7.98 10.43 11.01
CA VAL A 42 8.45 10.43 9.62
C VAL A 42 8.01 9.16 8.90
N GLY A 43 8.14 7.99 9.54
CA GLY A 43 7.68 6.71 8.98
C GLY A 43 6.18 6.72 8.66
N CYS A 44 5.35 7.22 9.58
CA CYS A 44 3.90 7.36 9.37
C CYS A 44 3.55 8.34 8.25
N GLN A 45 4.29 9.45 8.12
CA GLN A 45 4.08 10.39 7.01
C GLN A 45 4.46 9.78 5.67
N VAL A 46 5.63 9.14 5.56
CA VAL A 46 6.05 8.46 4.33
C VAL A 46 5.04 7.38 3.95
N PHE A 47 4.54 6.62 4.93
CA PHE A 47 3.48 5.64 4.72
C PHE A 47 2.19 6.27 4.15
N ALA A 48 1.71 7.35 4.77
CA ALA A 48 0.52 8.08 4.29
C ALA A 48 0.73 8.61 2.86
N MET A 49 1.95 9.06 2.53
CA MET A 49 2.29 9.57 1.21
C MET A 49 2.23 8.48 0.15
N PHE A 50 2.76 7.28 0.45
CA PHE A 50 2.67 6.14 -0.45
C PHE A 50 1.24 5.65 -0.65
N VAL A 51 0.42 5.65 0.40
CA VAL A 51 -1.01 5.34 0.28
C VAL A 51 -1.70 6.35 -0.61
N LEU A 52 -1.44 7.65 -0.42
CA LEU A 52 -2.03 8.72 -1.23
C LEU A 52 -1.64 8.59 -2.72
N LEU A 53 -0.35 8.33 -3.01
CA LEU A 53 0.12 8.08 -4.38
C LEU A 53 -0.51 6.84 -4.99
N GLY A 54 -0.59 5.74 -4.23
CA GLY A 54 -1.20 4.49 -4.67
C GLY A 54 -2.70 4.61 -4.93
N LEU A 55 -3.39 5.52 -4.23
CA LEU A 55 -4.80 5.83 -4.42
C LEU A 55 -5.04 6.79 -5.60
N TYR A 56 -4.09 7.69 -5.89
CA TYR A 56 -4.20 8.65 -7.00
C TYR A 56 -4.18 7.96 -8.36
N ASP A 57 -3.23 7.05 -8.58
CA ASP A 57 -3.14 6.25 -9.80
C ASP A 57 -2.61 4.85 -9.48
N SER A 58 -3.53 3.93 -9.23
CA SER A 58 -3.21 2.55 -8.86
C SER A 58 -2.51 1.77 -9.97
N LYS A 59 -2.70 2.16 -11.24
CA LYS A 59 -2.06 1.49 -12.38
C LYS A 59 -0.61 1.93 -12.51
N ARG A 60 -0.36 3.24 -12.44
CA ARG A 60 1.00 3.79 -12.56
C ARG A 60 1.85 3.51 -11.33
N PHE A 61 1.25 3.60 -10.14
CA PHE A 61 1.94 3.50 -8.84
C PHE A 61 1.69 2.19 -8.10
N TRP A 62 1.49 1.09 -8.83
CA TRP A 62 1.37 -0.26 -8.26
C TRP A 62 2.52 -0.65 -7.30
N TRP A 63 3.74 -0.14 -7.51
CA TRP A 63 4.87 -0.34 -6.59
C TRP A 63 4.67 0.32 -5.22
N CYS A 64 3.89 1.41 -5.12
CA CYS A 64 3.62 2.07 -3.84
C CYS A 64 2.90 1.12 -2.89
N TRP A 65 1.97 0.30 -3.38
CA TRP A 65 1.29 -0.71 -2.57
C TRP A 65 2.25 -1.79 -2.04
N ARG A 66 3.29 -2.13 -2.82
CA ARG A 66 4.36 -3.04 -2.36
C ARG A 66 5.21 -2.39 -1.28
N ALA A 67 5.55 -1.11 -1.44
CA ALA A 67 6.30 -0.34 -0.44
C ALA A 67 5.54 -0.20 0.88
N VAL A 68 4.23 0.07 0.81
CA VAL A 68 3.30 0.10 1.96
C VAL A 68 3.32 -1.26 2.68
N GLY A 69 3.13 -2.36 1.93
CA GLY A 69 3.18 -3.71 2.50
C GLY A 69 4.53 -4.05 3.14
N ALA A 70 5.63 -3.69 2.47
CA ALA A 70 6.98 -3.90 3.00
C ALA A 70 7.24 -3.09 4.27
N MET A 71 6.79 -1.84 4.34
CA MET A 71 6.88 -1.01 5.55
C MET A 71 6.12 -1.63 6.72
N VAL A 72 4.88 -2.09 6.49
CA VAL A 72 4.08 -2.74 7.54
C VAL A 72 4.78 -4.01 8.02
N PHE A 73 5.25 -4.85 7.09
CA PHE A 73 6.00 -6.06 7.43
C PHE A 73 7.24 -5.73 8.28
N LEU A 74 8.04 -4.75 7.86
CA LEU A 74 9.25 -4.35 8.57
C LEU A 74 8.94 -3.78 9.96
N ALA A 75 7.85 -3.01 10.10
CA ALA A 75 7.39 -2.50 11.40
C ALA A 75 7.02 -3.65 12.36
N TYR A 76 6.32 -4.69 11.87
CA TYR A 76 6.00 -5.87 12.67
C TYR A 76 7.25 -6.69 13.02
N VAL A 77 8.20 -6.84 12.11
CA VAL A 77 9.49 -7.51 12.39
C VAL A 77 10.27 -6.73 13.45
N ALA A 78 10.37 -5.41 13.32
CA ALA A 78 11.03 -4.55 14.31
C ALA A 78 10.35 -4.66 15.68
N TYR A 79 9.01 -4.66 15.71
CA TYR A 79 8.24 -4.87 16.93
C TYR A 79 8.50 -6.25 17.56
N LEU A 80 8.58 -7.30 16.74
CA LEU A 80 8.88 -8.66 17.21
C LEU A 80 10.28 -8.73 17.83
N ILE A 81 11.30 -8.16 17.17
CA ILE A 81 12.67 -8.09 17.68
C ILE A 81 12.70 -7.33 19.00
N TYR A 82 12.02 -6.19 19.08
CA TYR A 82 11.89 -5.40 20.31
C TYR A 82 11.23 -6.19 21.45
N ALA A 83 10.16 -6.93 21.16
CA ALA A 83 9.47 -7.76 22.15
C ALA A 83 10.35 -8.91 22.68
N ILE A 84 11.15 -9.53 21.80
CA ILE A 84 12.12 -10.57 22.17
C ILE A 84 13.24 -9.97 23.02
N ALA A 85 13.79 -8.81 22.62
CA ALA A 85 14.86 -8.13 23.35
C ALA A 85 14.45 -7.72 24.77
N GLN A 86 13.19 -7.35 24.97
CA GLN A 86 12.67 -7.04 26.31
C GLN A 86 12.27 -8.27 27.15
N GLY A 87 12.47 -9.49 26.64
CA GLY A 87 12.06 -10.72 27.33
C GLY A 87 10.55 -10.83 27.54
N ARG A 88 9.75 -10.02 26.85
CA ARG A 88 8.28 -10.00 26.99
C ARG A 88 7.61 -11.21 26.35
N TRP A 89 8.35 -12.04 25.63
CA TRP A 89 7.85 -13.26 24.98
C TRP A 89 7.26 -14.29 25.97
N VAL A 90 7.66 -14.29 27.24
CA VAL A 90 7.19 -15.25 28.26
C VAL A 90 5.89 -14.80 28.95
N ARG A 91 5.59 -13.49 28.98
CA ARG A 91 4.51 -12.93 29.83
C ARG A 91 3.11 -12.88 29.20
N GLY A 92 2.92 -13.46 28.01
CA GLY A 92 1.57 -13.63 27.47
C GLY A 92 1.53 -14.06 26.01
N PRO A 93 1.01 -15.26 25.67
CA PRO A 93 0.89 -15.71 24.29
C PRO A 93 0.02 -14.79 23.42
N ALA A 94 -0.88 -14.01 24.03
CA ALA A 94 -1.81 -13.12 23.34
C ALA A 94 -1.11 -11.97 22.57
N THR A 95 0.05 -11.50 23.01
CA THR A 95 0.71 -10.32 22.39
C THR A 95 1.53 -10.71 21.16
N VAL A 96 2.19 -11.88 21.21
CA VAL A 96 2.98 -12.41 20.09
C VAL A 96 2.07 -12.95 18.99
N LEU A 97 1.00 -13.68 19.37
CA LEU A 97 0.01 -14.17 18.40
C LEU A 97 -0.69 -13.03 17.67
N LYS A 98 -1.04 -11.93 18.35
CA LYS A 98 -1.63 -10.75 17.68
C LYS A 98 -0.67 -10.10 16.68
N ALA A 99 0.62 -10.05 16.99
CA ALA A 99 1.64 -9.54 16.07
C ALA A 99 1.83 -10.47 14.86
N MET A 100 1.90 -11.79 15.08
CA MET A 100 1.95 -12.77 13.99
C MET A 100 0.68 -12.77 13.15
N LEU A 101 -0.50 -12.61 13.78
CA LEU A 101 -1.77 -12.54 13.07
C LEU A 101 -1.86 -11.26 12.22
N GLY A 102 -1.37 -10.12 12.73
CA GLY A 102 -1.26 -8.89 11.95
C GLY A 102 -0.31 -9.03 10.76
N LEU A 103 0.87 -9.62 10.99
CA LEU A 103 1.84 -9.92 9.93
C LEU A 103 1.27 -10.88 8.89
N LEU A 104 0.53 -11.91 9.32
CA LEU A 104 -0.05 -12.89 8.41
C LEU A 104 -1.25 -12.30 7.65
N ALA A 105 -2.16 -11.62 8.34
CA ALA A 105 -3.38 -11.07 7.76
C ALA A 105 -3.12 -9.92 6.80
N PHE A 106 -2.14 -9.05 7.08
CA PHE A 106 -1.82 -7.90 6.23
C PHE A 106 -0.60 -8.14 5.32
N GLY A 107 0.40 -8.88 5.80
CA GLY A 107 1.64 -9.12 5.06
C GLY A 107 1.51 -10.17 3.96
N VAL A 108 0.81 -11.29 4.20
CA VAL A 108 0.64 -12.35 3.20
C VAL A 108 -0.11 -11.87 1.96
N PRO A 109 -1.28 -11.19 2.04
CA PRO A 109 -1.93 -10.67 0.84
C PRO A 109 -1.07 -9.63 0.11
N GLY A 110 -0.32 -8.81 0.85
CA GLY A 110 0.64 -7.86 0.26
C GLY A 110 1.78 -8.56 -0.52
N ILE A 111 2.34 -9.63 0.04
CA ILE A 111 3.41 -10.43 -0.60
C ILE A 111 2.87 -11.21 -1.79
N ILE A 112 1.69 -11.83 -1.68
CA ILE A 112 1.05 -12.54 -2.79
C ILE A 112 0.77 -11.57 -3.93
N TYR A 113 0.25 -10.37 -3.62
CA TYR A 113 -0.01 -9.34 -4.62
C TYR A 113 1.28 -8.82 -5.27
N ALA A 114 2.34 -8.65 -4.47
CA ALA A 114 3.67 -8.31 -4.95
C ALA A 114 4.21 -9.40 -5.91
N ILE A 115 4.11 -10.67 -5.56
CA ILE A 115 4.67 -11.74 -6.39
C ILE A 115 3.83 -11.99 -7.65
N ARG A 116 2.49 -11.95 -7.56
CA ARG A 116 1.58 -12.28 -8.68
C ARG A 116 1.24 -11.12 -9.62
N GLY A 117 1.53 -9.87 -9.28
CA GLY A 117 0.99 -8.71 -10.00
C GLY A 117 1.57 -8.42 -11.40
N SER A 118 2.61 -9.12 -11.89
CA SER A 118 3.50 -8.57 -12.93
C SER A 118 3.62 -9.36 -14.25
N SER A 119 2.59 -10.09 -14.70
CA SER A 119 2.73 -10.81 -15.99
C SER A 119 1.47 -10.90 -16.86
N THR A 120 0.40 -10.16 -16.60
CA THR A 120 -0.85 -10.37 -17.38
C THR A 120 -1.59 -9.10 -17.82
N LEU A 121 -1.08 -7.89 -17.51
CA LEU A 121 -1.81 -6.64 -17.84
C LEU A 121 -1.19 -5.81 -18.97
N HIS A 122 -0.22 -6.35 -19.72
CA HIS A 122 0.44 -5.64 -20.82
C HIS A 122 0.44 -6.42 -22.14
N ASP A 123 -0.58 -7.26 -22.37
CA ASP A 123 -0.67 -8.09 -23.60
C ASP A 123 -2.04 -8.01 -24.30
N ASN A 124 -2.98 -7.20 -23.79
CA ASN A 124 -4.32 -7.07 -24.37
C ASN A 124 -4.60 -5.67 -24.96
N ALA A 125 -3.59 -4.81 -25.09
CA ALA A 125 -3.73 -3.52 -25.77
C ALA A 125 -3.42 -3.61 -27.29
N GLU A 126 -2.97 -4.77 -27.78
CA GLU A 126 -2.66 -5.02 -29.20
C GLU A 126 -3.60 -6.04 -29.87
N ILE A 127 -4.66 -6.51 -29.20
CA ILE A 127 -5.66 -7.38 -29.85
C ILE A 127 -6.62 -6.52 -30.68
N GLY A 128 -6.15 -6.22 -31.89
CA GLY A 128 -6.92 -6.13 -33.11
C GLY A 128 -8.06 -5.13 -33.11
N ASP A 129 -7.80 -3.96 -33.67
CA ASP A 129 -8.87 -3.19 -34.31
C ASP A 129 -9.38 -4.06 -35.49
N PRO A 130 -10.60 -4.60 -35.47
CA PRO A 130 -11.10 -5.48 -36.53
C PRO A 130 -11.53 -4.71 -37.78
N TYR A 131 -11.09 -3.45 -37.90
CA TYR A 131 -11.31 -2.55 -39.03
C TYR A 131 -10.05 -2.42 -39.91
N GLU A 132 -9.31 -3.52 -40.12
CA GLU A 132 -8.58 -3.64 -41.38
C GLU A 132 -9.64 -3.74 -42.50
N ASP A 133 -9.92 -2.59 -43.11
CA ASP A 133 -10.80 -2.44 -44.25
C ASP A 133 -10.35 -3.35 -45.41
N PRO A 134 -11.21 -4.23 -45.95
CA PRO A 134 -10.88 -5.07 -47.11
C PRO A 134 -10.96 -4.32 -48.46
N PHE A 135 -10.89 -2.98 -48.46
CA PHE A 135 -11.09 -2.15 -49.66
C PHE A 135 -9.77 -1.61 -50.23
N ASP A 136 -8.81 -2.49 -50.52
CA ASP A 136 -7.64 -2.18 -51.36
C ASP A 136 -7.35 -3.33 -52.35
N THR A 137 -8.29 -3.58 -53.27
CA THR A 137 -7.98 -4.25 -54.55
C THR A 137 -8.78 -3.62 -55.69
N GLU A 138 -8.33 -2.45 -56.14
CA GLU A 138 -8.56 -2.00 -57.51
C GLU A 138 -7.20 -1.66 -58.16
N SER A 139 -6.69 -2.57 -58.99
CA SER A 139 -5.92 -2.27 -60.21
C SER A 139 -5.69 -3.53 -61.04
#